data_AF-A0A6N6SA37-F1
#
_entry.id   AF-A0A6N6SA37-F1
#
_cell.length_a   1.000
_cell.length_b   1.000
_cell.length_c   1.000
_cell.angle_alpha   90.00
_cell.angle_beta   90.00
_cell.angle_gamma   90.00
#
_symmetry.space_group_name_H-M   'P 1'
#
loop_
_entity.id
_entity.type
_entity.pdbx_description
1 polymer ?
#
loop_
_entity_poly.entity_id
_entity_poly.type
_entity_poly.pdbx_seq_one_letter_code
_entity_poly.pdbx_strand_id
1 'polypeptide(L)'
;VWPGGGITVMVDVTEMPSNSFGYVPTPALVAPIEFTMRLSDYVALGGHADQVRPVDEVLSGNHMSEGMRRVGPSGQSDDPMARHHFRWPGDATP
;
A
#
# COMPACT_ATOMS: atom_id res chain seq x y z
N VAL A 1 18.93 -17.43 -9.17
CA VAL A 1 18.91 -16.36 -8.15
C VAL A 1 19.98 -15.36 -8.54
N TRP A 2 19.63 -14.10 -8.81
CA TRP A 2 20.59 -13.06 -9.16
C TRP A 2 21.33 -12.56 -7.90
N PRO A 3 22.61 -12.16 -8.00
CA PRO A 3 23.39 -11.78 -6.82
C PRO A 3 22.97 -10.38 -6.37
N GLY A 4 22.18 -10.33 -5.31
CA GLY A 4 21.70 -9.12 -4.66
C GLY A 4 20.41 -9.44 -3.91
N GLY A 5 20.41 -9.27 -2.59
CA GLY A 5 19.22 -9.45 -1.74
C GLY A 5 18.16 -8.37 -1.93
N GLY A 6 17.88 -8.01 -3.19
CA GLY A 6 16.90 -7.00 -3.58
C GLY A 6 15.58 -7.65 -4.01
N ILE A 7 14.50 -6.87 -3.88
CA ILE A 7 13.19 -7.23 -4.41
C ILE A 7 13.25 -7.06 -5.94
N THR A 8 12.99 -8.12 -6.69
CA THR A 8 12.90 -8.06 -8.17
C THR A 8 11.47 -8.36 -8.57
N VAL A 9 10.83 -7.44 -9.29
CA VAL A 9 9.48 -7.59 -9.84
C VAL A 9 9.48 -7.22 -11.33
N MET A 10 8.57 -7.81 -12.10
CA MET A 10 8.32 -7.47 -13.50
C MET A 10 6.96 -6.78 -13.57
N VAL A 11 6.91 -5.62 -14.23
CA VAL A 11 5.71 -4.78 -14.29
C VAL A 11 5.46 -4.39 -15.75
N ASP A 12 4.20 -4.45 -16.20
CA ASP A 12 3.79 -3.87 -17.47
C ASP A 12 3.60 -2.36 -17.29
N VAL A 13 4.46 -1.58 -17.95
CA VAL A 13 4.45 -0.11 -17.86
C VAL A 13 3.23 0.52 -18.53
N THR A 14 2.54 -0.21 -19.42
CA THR A 14 1.38 0.29 -20.17
C THR A 14 0.10 0.30 -19.34
N GLU A 15 0.05 -0.50 -18.26
CA GLU A 15 -1.08 -0.59 -17.34
C GLU A 15 -0.94 0.31 -16.11
N MET A 16 0.21 0.99 -15.95
CA MET A 16 0.44 1.88 -14.82
C MET A 16 -0.37 3.18 -14.94
N PRO A 17 -0.90 3.72 -13.83
CA PRO A 17 -1.53 5.04 -13.82
C PRO A 17 -0.62 6.15 -14.37
N SER A 18 -1.24 7.21 -14.89
CA SER A 18 -0.48 8.39 -15.30
C SER A 18 0.24 9.01 -14.09
N ASN A 19 1.49 9.44 -14.31
CA ASN A 19 2.39 9.98 -13.28
C ASN A 19 2.83 8.96 -12.20
N SER A 20 2.82 7.66 -12.47
CA SER A 20 3.36 6.63 -11.56
C SER A 20 4.89 6.68 -11.36
N PHE A 21 5.62 7.45 -12.17
CA PHE A 21 7.08 7.56 -12.10
C PHE A 21 7.54 8.99 -11.86
N GLY A 22 8.46 9.17 -10.91
CA GLY A 22 9.16 10.43 -10.65
C GLY A 22 10.53 10.48 -11.32
N TYR A 23 10.99 11.68 -11.67
CA TYR A 23 12.35 11.90 -12.17
C TYR A 23 13.32 12.19 -11.02
N VAL A 24 14.48 11.54 -11.03
CA VAL A 24 15.61 11.86 -10.15
C VAL A 24 16.90 12.06 -10.96
N PRO A 25 17.89 12.85 -10.49
CA PRO A 25 19.09 13.19 -11.27
C PRO A 25 20.02 12.02 -11.58
N THR A 26 19.95 10.93 -10.81
CA THR A 26 20.61 9.66 -11.10
C THR A 26 19.69 8.79 -11.96
N PRO A 27 20.19 8.02 -12.93
CA PRO A 27 19.35 7.16 -13.77
C PRO A 27 18.78 5.99 -12.95
N ALA A 28 17.67 6.26 -12.26
CA ALA A 28 16.90 5.33 -11.45
C ALA A 28 15.41 5.65 -11.59
N LEU A 29 14.59 4.60 -11.67
CA LEU A 29 13.14 4.72 -11.53
C LEU A 29 12.80 4.66 -10.04
N VAL A 30 12.04 5.64 -9.55
CA VAL A 30 11.48 5.60 -8.21
C VAL A 30 10.06 5.06 -8.33
N ALA A 31 9.86 3.82 -7.89
CA ALA A 31 8.55 3.25 -7.70
C ALA A 31 8.16 3.38 -6.22
N PRO A 32 6.95 3.85 -5.89
CA PRO A 32 6.45 3.77 -4.52
C PRO A 32 6.35 2.30 -4.11
N ILE A 33 6.92 1.95 -2.96
CA ILE A 33 6.79 0.61 -2.36
C ILE A 33 5.85 0.76 -1.17
N GLU A 34 4.74 0.04 -1.22
CA GLU A 34 3.84 -0.12 -0.08
C GLU A 34 4.12 -1.46 0.61
N PHE A 35 4.22 -1.46 1.93
CA PHE A 35 4.34 -2.67 2.72
C PHE A 35 3.05 -2.89 3.50
N THR A 36 2.42 -4.04 3.33
CA THR A 36 1.33 -4.47 4.21
C THR A 36 1.87 -5.33 5.34
N MET A 37 1.53 -4.99 6.58
CA MET A 37 1.93 -5.71 7.78
C MET A 37 0.79 -5.70 8.81
N ARG A 38 0.89 -6.55 9.84
CA ARG A 38 -0.06 -6.48 10.96
C ARG A 38 0.15 -5.19 11.72
N LEU A 39 -0.92 -4.65 12.30
CA LEU A 39 -0.84 -3.49 13.18
C LEU A 39 0.09 -3.75 14.37
N SER A 40 0.06 -4.96 14.93
CA SER A 40 0.96 -5.37 16.01
C SER A 40 2.44 -5.29 15.62
N ASP A 41 2.79 -5.76 14.42
CA ASP A 41 4.16 -5.66 13.90
C ASP A 41 4.57 -4.19 13.68
N TYR A 42 3.67 -3.37 13.12
CA TYR A 42 3.91 -1.93 12.94
C TYR A 42 4.18 -1.21 14.27
N VAL A 43 3.39 -1.53 15.30
CA VAL A 43 3.59 -0.98 16.65
C VAL A 43 4.90 -1.47 17.26
N ALA A 44 5.24 -2.76 17.09
CA ALA A 44 6.49 -3.32 17.61
C ALA A 44 7.74 -2.67 16.97
N LEU A 45 7.62 -2.20 15.72
CA LEU A 45 8.66 -1.43 15.03
C LEU A 45 8.76 0.04 15.51
N GLY A 46 7.92 0.47 16.46
CA GLY A 46 7.87 1.84 16.94
C GLY A 46 7.03 2.78 16.06
N GLY A 47 6.08 2.22 15.30
CA GLY A 47 5.16 2.99 14.46
C GLY A 47 4.27 3.97 15.24
N HIS A 48 3.78 5.01 14.55
CA HIS A 48 2.97 6.07 15.15
C HIS A 48 1.49 5.66 15.26
N ALA A 49 1.22 4.75 16.19
CA ALA A 49 -0.07 4.09 16.35
C ALA A 49 -1.25 5.06 16.55
N ASP A 50 -1.04 6.17 17.26
CA ASP A 50 -2.08 7.16 17.58
C ASP A 50 -2.71 7.83 16.35
N GLN A 51 -2.05 7.74 15.18
CA GLN A 51 -2.54 8.31 13.92
C GLN A 51 -3.09 7.25 12.96
N VAL A 52 -3.06 5.97 13.33
CA VAL A 52 -3.64 4.90 12.51
C VAL A 52 -5.16 4.99 12.59
N ARG A 53 -5.83 4.98 11.43
CA ARG A 53 -7.29 5.06 11.33
C ARG A 53 -7.85 3.95 10.43
N PRO A 54 -8.99 3.35 10.78
CA PRO A 54 -9.70 2.44 9.89
C PRO A 54 -10.08 3.13 8.58
N VAL A 55 -9.94 2.41 7.46
CA VAL A 55 -10.29 2.93 6.13
C VAL A 55 -11.76 3.32 6.07
N ASP A 56 -12.65 2.49 6.62
CA ASP A 56 -14.09 2.77 6.66
C ASP A 56 -14.41 4.10 7.35
N GLU A 57 -13.70 4.44 8.44
CA GLU A 57 -13.87 5.71 9.16
C GLU A 57 -13.48 6.92 8.31
N VAL A 58 -12.38 6.79 7.55
CA VAL A 58 -11.92 7.81 6.60
C VAL A 58 -12.93 7.96 5.45
N LEU A 59 -13.53 6.85 5.00
CA LEU A 59 -14.48 6.84 3.89
C LEU A 59 -15.90 7.29 4.27
N SER A 60 -16.34 7.04 5.51
CA SER A 60 -17.72 7.30 5.96
C SER A 60 -17.94 8.65 6.63
N GLY A 61 -16.87 9.33 7.09
CA GLY A 61 -16.98 10.57 7.86
C GLY A 61 -16.85 11.87 7.05
N ASN A 62 -17.02 13.00 7.75
CA ASN A 62 -16.73 14.36 7.25
C ASN A 62 -15.22 14.59 6.98
N HIS A 63 -14.40 13.54 7.02
CA HIS A 63 -12.96 13.55 6.74
C HIS A 63 -12.63 13.38 5.25
N MET A 64 -13.65 13.24 4.40
CA MET A 64 -13.52 13.49 2.97
C MET A 64 -13.07 14.95 2.79
N SER A 65 -11.75 15.16 2.77
CA SER A 65 -11.19 16.49 2.62
C SER A 65 -11.50 17.05 1.24
N GLU A 66 -11.76 18.35 1.19
CA GLU A 66 -11.86 19.09 -0.06
C GLU A 66 -10.54 18.91 -0.84
N GLY A 67 -10.59 18.19 -1.96
CA GLY A 67 -9.40 17.83 -2.76
C GLY A 67 -9.04 16.34 -2.84
N MET A 68 -9.76 15.44 -2.13
CA MET A 68 -9.56 14.00 -2.26
C MET A 68 -9.97 13.51 -3.66
N ARG A 69 -8.99 13.22 -4.53
CA ARG A 69 -9.24 12.64 -5.86
C ARG A 69 -9.67 11.18 -5.73
N ARG A 70 -10.95 10.89 -6.03
CA ARG A 70 -11.43 9.51 -6.15
C ARG A 70 -11.07 8.97 -7.54
N VAL A 71 -10.35 7.86 -7.56
CA VAL A 71 -10.14 7.08 -8.79
C VAL A 71 -11.19 5.98 -8.78
N GLY A 72 -11.98 5.89 -9.85
CA GLY A 72 -12.98 4.83 -9.98
C GLY A 72 -12.29 3.45 -10.02
N PRO A 73 -12.95 2.38 -9.53
CA PRO A 73 -12.40 1.05 -9.67
C PRO A 73 -12.18 0.74 -11.15
N SER A 74 -10.95 0.39 -11.53
CA SER A 74 -10.72 -0.36 -12.77
C SER A 74 -11.43 -1.70 -12.60
N GLY A 75 -12.14 -2.18 -13.62
CA GLY A 75 -13.02 -3.36 -13.54
C GLY A 75 -12.36 -4.69 -13.16
N GLN A 76 -11.09 -4.67 -12.75
CA GLN A 76 -10.25 -5.79 -12.36
C GLN A 76 -9.66 -5.61 -10.95
N SER A 77 -9.98 -4.53 -10.23
CA SER A 77 -9.41 -4.23 -8.91
C SER A 77 -10.22 -4.91 -7.81
N ASP A 78 -9.67 -5.99 -7.24
CA ASP A 78 -10.14 -6.55 -5.98
C ASP A 78 -9.93 -5.55 -4.82
N ASP A 79 -10.75 -5.66 -3.77
CA ASP A 79 -10.57 -4.85 -2.55
C ASP A 79 -9.17 -5.13 -1.97
N PRO A 80 -8.25 -4.14 -1.93
CA PRO A 80 -6.90 -4.36 -1.41
C PRO A 80 -6.90 -4.84 0.04
N MET A 81 -7.95 -4.53 0.80
CA MET A 81 -8.14 -4.93 2.19
C MET A 81 -8.75 -6.33 2.34
N ALA A 82 -9.04 -7.04 1.24
CA ALA A 82 -9.65 -8.36 1.30
C ALA A 82 -8.74 -9.36 2.02
N ARG A 83 -9.30 -10.07 3.02
CA ARG A 83 -8.54 -10.97 3.91
C ARG A 83 -7.74 -12.04 3.18
N HIS A 84 -8.16 -12.47 2.00
CA HIS A 84 -7.48 -13.50 1.23
C HIS A 84 -6.14 -13.03 0.64
N HIS A 85 -5.89 -11.71 0.56
CA HIS A 85 -4.58 -11.14 0.21
C HIS A 85 -3.52 -11.39 1.29
N PHE A 86 -3.94 -11.63 2.54
CA PHE A 86 -3.04 -11.76 3.69
C PHE A 86 -3.13 -13.17 4.28
N ARG A 87 -2.07 -13.97 4.11
CA ARG A 87 -1.97 -15.31 4.71
C ARG A 87 -1.33 -15.27 6.10
N TRP A 88 -1.82 -14.40 6.97
CA TRP A 88 -1.36 -14.39 8.36
C TRP A 88 -2.00 -15.54 9.14
N PRO A 89 -1.25 -16.29 9.96
CA PRO A 89 -1.84 -17.16 10.96
C PRO A 89 -2.75 -16.30 11.86
N GLY A 90 -3.88 -16.84 12.31
CA GLY A 90 -4.71 -16.13 13.29
C GLY A 90 -3.86 -15.84 14.51
N ASP A 91 -3.70 -14.56 14.85
CA ASP A 91 -3.00 -14.15 16.07
C ASP A 91 -3.67 -14.89 17.24
N ALA A 92 -2.88 -15.64 18.00
CA ALA A 92 -3.34 -16.14 19.28
C ALA A 92 -3.71 -14.93 20.13
N THR A 93 -4.99 -14.77 20.43
CA THR A 93 -5.50 -13.76 21.36
C THR A 93 -4.65 -13.81 22.64
N PRO A 94 -4.20 -12.66 23.19
CA PRO A 94 -3.67 -12.65 24.54
C PRO A 94 -4.72 -13.10 25.56
#